data_AF-A0A8D8G043-F1
#
_entry.id   AF-A0A8D8G043-F1
#
_cell.length_a   1.000
_cell.length_b   1.000
_cell.length_c   1.000
_cell.angle_alpha   90.00
_cell.angle_beta   90.00
_cell.angle_gamma   90.00
#
_symmetry.space_group_name_H-M   'P 1'
#
loop_
_entity.id
_entity.type
_entity.pdbx_description
1 polymer ?
#
loop_
_entity_poly.entity_id
_entity_poly.type
_entity_poly.pdbx_seq_one_letter_code
_entity_poly.pdbx_strand_id
1 'polypeptide(L)'
;NIFMDNVCAHGLIGFKGMEKKLRIDNNRIVKNSGKYLVEFRSDSQSEILGEIPAIFAFNHIESNEKVTSTRSEMRNFIRGDRGNAKDPTCVIGFGGVQKVQIYRNVISNNDQDYDLIAGIKSARLNNYL
;
A
#
# COMPACT_ATOMS: atom_id res chain seq x y z
N ASN A 1 1.21 3.81 16.90
CA ASN A 1 2.31 2.81 16.93
C ASN A 1 3.54 3.36 16.21
N ILE A 2 4.71 2.72 16.36
CA ILE A 2 5.94 3.08 15.63
C ILE A 2 6.42 1.85 14.86
N PHE A 3 6.60 1.98 13.55
CA PHE A 3 7.23 1.01 12.67
C PHE A 3 8.57 1.59 12.22
N MET A 4 9.67 1.00 12.69
CA MET A 4 11.01 1.54 12.48
C MET A 4 12.01 0.44 12.14
N ASP A 5 12.92 0.74 11.22
CA ASP A 5 14.07 -0.10 10.85
C ASP A 5 13.69 -1.52 10.34
N ASN A 6 12.51 -1.68 9.74
CA ASN A 6 12.09 -2.96 9.15
C ASN A 6 12.63 -3.10 7.73
N VAL A 7 13.11 -4.30 7.38
CA VAL A 7 13.53 -4.65 6.01
C VAL A 7 12.59 -5.71 5.45
N CYS A 8 11.70 -5.30 4.54
CA CYS A 8 10.64 -6.14 4.00
C CYS A 8 10.95 -6.53 2.54
N ALA A 9 10.88 -7.83 2.22
CA ALA A 9 11.09 -8.32 0.86
C ALA A 9 9.99 -7.88 -0.13
N HIS A 10 8.79 -7.59 0.38
CA HIS A 10 7.64 -7.10 -0.38
C HIS A 10 7.28 -5.70 0.12
N GLY A 11 6.30 -5.55 1.01
CA GLY A 11 5.98 -4.26 1.63
C GLY A 11 5.74 -4.40 3.13
N LEU A 12 5.63 -3.26 3.81
CA LEU A 12 5.60 -3.19 5.27
C LEU A 12 4.23 -3.58 5.85
N ILE A 13 3.14 -2.94 5.42
CA ILE A 13 1.78 -3.22 5.89
C ILE A 13 0.85 -3.43 4.69
N GLY A 14 0.13 -4.54 4.65
CA GLY A 14 -0.82 -4.84 3.58
C GLY A 14 -2.19 -5.28 4.11
N PHE A 15 -3.25 -4.61 3.68
CA PHE A 15 -4.64 -4.98 3.93
C PHE A 15 -5.20 -5.69 2.70
N LYS A 16 -5.33 -7.02 2.78
CA LYS A 16 -5.68 -7.87 1.62
C LYS A 16 -7.02 -8.61 1.79
N GLY A 17 -7.62 -8.98 0.65
CA GLY A 17 -8.83 -9.80 0.57
C GLY A 17 -10.12 -8.96 0.66
N MET A 18 -11.14 -9.48 1.34
CA MET A 18 -12.42 -8.77 1.50
C MET A 18 -12.27 -7.47 2.31
N GLU A 19 -13.18 -6.55 2.04
CA GLU A 19 -13.30 -5.22 2.62
C GLU A 19 -13.38 -5.30 4.13
N LYS A 20 -12.77 -4.32 4.79
CA LYS A 20 -12.69 -4.29 6.26
C LYS A 20 -13.13 -2.94 6.76
N LYS A 21 -13.78 -2.93 7.92
CA LYS A 21 -13.96 -1.71 8.70
C LYS A 21 -12.63 -1.37 9.37
N LEU A 22 -11.99 -0.28 8.96
CA LEU A 22 -10.60 0.02 9.31
C LEU A 22 -10.45 1.45 9.85
N ARG A 23 -9.62 1.60 10.89
CA ARG A 23 -9.12 2.90 11.34
C ARG A 23 -7.64 2.77 11.67
N ILE A 24 -6.81 3.49 10.93
CA ILE A 24 -5.36 3.49 11.08
C ILE A 24 -4.93 4.94 11.24
N ASP A 25 -4.64 5.33 12.47
CA ASP A 25 -4.23 6.70 12.76
C ASP A 25 -3.08 6.79 13.76
N ASN A 26 -2.46 7.97 13.77
CA ASN A 26 -1.43 8.35 14.73
C ASN A 26 -0.25 7.35 14.80
N ASN A 27 0.16 6.80 13.64
CA ASN A 27 1.34 5.95 13.54
C ASN A 27 2.55 6.73 12.99
N ARG A 28 3.75 6.30 13.38
CA ARG A 28 5.01 6.73 12.75
C ARG A 28 5.60 5.56 11.97
N ILE A 29 5.91 5.77 10.69
CA ILE A 29 6.52 4.79 9.78
C ILE A 29 7.83 5.42 9.29
N VAL A 30 8.94 5.00 9.88
CA VAL A 30 10.24 5.68 9.74
C VAL A 30 11.35 4.70 9.40
N LYS A 31 12.22 4.98 8.42
CA LYS A 31 13.40 4.15 8.13
C LYS A 31 13.11 2.67 7.84
N ASN A 32 11.98 2.39 7.20
CA ASN A 32 11.68 1.04 6.73
C ASN A 32 12.07 0.89 5.26
N SER A 33 12.33 -0.34 4.83
CA SER A 33 12.55 -0.71 3.44
C SER A 33 11.46 -1.64 2.94
N GLY A 34 10.86 -1.30 1.80
CA GLY A 34 9.79 -2.08 1.15
C GLY A 34 9.49 -1.55 -0.25
N LYS A 35 8.84 -2.36 -1.09
CA LYS A 35 8.19 -1.91 -2.34
C LYS A 35 7.00 -1.00 -2.06
N TYR A 36 6.33 -1.22 -0.94
CA TYR A 36 5.32 -0.32 -0.39
C TYR A 36 5.39 -0.24 1.12
N LEU A 37 4.96 0.89 1.70
CA LEU A 37 4.84 1.02 3.16
C LEU A 37 3.45 0.63 3.63
N VAL A 38 2.41 1.09 2.94
CA VAL A 38 1.03 0.71 3.21
C VAL A 38 0.34 0.36 1.90
N GLU A 39 -0.22 -0.84 1.80
CA GLU A 39 -1.04 -1.27 0.67
C GLU A 39 -2.45 -1.57 1.14
N PHE A 40 -3.44 -0.93 0.53
CA PHE A 40 -4.84 -1.31 0.63
C PHE A 40 -5.20 -2.07 -0.64
N ARG A 41 -5.30 -3.40 -0.54
CA ARG A 41 -5.65 -4.27 -1.66
C ARG A 41 -6.89 -5.08 -1.35
N SER A 42 -8.05 -4.47 -1.51
CA SER A 42 -9.31 -5.15 -1.23
C SER A 42 -10.04 -5.58 -2.50
N ASP A 43 -10.19 -6.89 -2.64
CA ASP A 43 -11.02 -7.51 -3.67
C ASP A 43 -12.45 -7.50 -3.16
N SER A 44 -13.31 -6.76 -3.85
CA SER A 44 -14.53 -6.26 -3.24
C SER A 44 -15.76 -6.57 -4.10
N GLN A 45 -16.83 -7.01 -3.42
CA GLN A 45 -18.19 -7.07 -3.96
C GLN A 45 -19.00 -5.81 -3.57
N SER A 46 -18.42 -4.91 -2.77
CA SER A 46 -19.02 -3.67 -2.25
C SER A 46 -19.50 -2.69 -3.30
N GLU A 47 -19.05 -2.77 -4.57
CA GLU A 47 -19.69 -2.02 -5.65
C GLU A 47 -21.22 -2.28 -5.70
N ILE A 48 -21.68 -3.40 -5.13
CA ILE A 48 -23.07 -3.82 -5.10
C ILE A 48 -23.72 -3.59 -3.71
N LEU A 49 -22.98 -3.81 -2.61
CA LEU A 49 -23.56 -3.97 -1.27
C LEU A 49 -23.45 -2.74 -0.34
N GLY A 50 -22.72 -1.70 -0.75
CA GLY A 50 -22.56 -0.45 0.01
C GLY A 50 -21.14 -0.21 0.52
N GLU A 51 -20.89 0.96 1.10
CA GLU A 51 -19.54 1.38 1.52
C GLU A 51 -19.19 0.90 2.93
N ILE A 52 -18.07 0.18 3.07
CA ILE A 52 -17.50 -0.20 4.36
C ILE A 52 -16.48 0.86 4.81
N PRO A 53 -16.67 1.53 5.97
CA PRO A 53 -15.80 2.63 6.40
C PRO A 53 -14.35 2.21 6.61
N ALA A 54 -13.42 2.90 5.93
CA ALA A 54 -11.99 2.77 6.12
C ALA A 54 -11.31 4.14 6.15
N ILE A 55 -10.49 4.40 7.16
CA ILE A 55 -9.77 5.67 7.32
C ILE A 55 -8.29 5.43 7.65
N PHE A 56 -7.43 6.18 6.96
CA PHE A 56 -5.99 6.27 7.20
C PHE A 56 -5.61 7.73 7.41
N ALA A 57 -5.39 8.13 8.67
CA ALA A 57 -5.31 9.53 9.03
C ALA A 57 -4.21 9.88 10.03
N PHE A 58 -3.65 11.08 9.97
CA PHE A 58 -2.69 11.59 10.97
C PHE A 58 -1.44 10.72 11.15
N ASN A 59 -1.09 9.90 10.16
CA ASN A 59 0.13 9.11 10.19
C ASN A 59 1.30 9.96 9.68
N HIS A 60 2.48 9.71 10.23
CA HIS A 60 3.73 10.34 9.81
C HIS A 60 4.63 9.27 9.16
N ILE A 61 4.91 9.45 7.87
CA ILE A 61 5.65 8.49 7.05
C ILE A 61 6.86 9.19 6.45
N GLU A 62 8.05 8.92 7.00
CA GLU A 62 9.25 9.66 6.68
C GLU A 62 10.51 8.79 6.56
N SER A 63 11.44 9.19 5.69
CA SER A 63 12.78 8.59 5.61
C SER A 63 12.77 7.08 5.36
N ASN A 64 11.83 6.57 4.56
CA ASN A 64 11.78 5.16 4.19
C ASN A 64 12.45 4.92 2.83
N GLU A 65 13.09 3.77 2.68
CA GLU A 65 13.94 3.44 1.54
C GLU A 65 13.23 2.47 0.59
N LYS A 66 13.42 2.63 -0.72
CA LYS A 66 12.92 1.63 -1.68
C LYS A 66 13.77 0.37 -1.63
N VAL A 67 13.14 -0.78 -1.86
CA VAL A 67 13.89 -2.03 -2.01
C VAL A 67 14.76 -1.94 -3.26
N THR A 68 16.07 -1.83 -3.06
CA THR A 68 17.08 -1.94 -4.12
C THR A 68 17.39 -3.43 -4.32
N SER A 69 16.89 -3.98 -5.42
CA SER A 69 17.07 -5.39 -5.80
C SER A 69 18.54 -5.82 -5.75
N THR A 70 18.87 -6.80 -4.91
CA THR A 70 20.07 -7.65 -5.12
C THR A 70 19.80 -9.16 -4.97
N ARG A 71 18.66 -9.60 -4.40
CA ARG A 71 18.42 -11.04 -4.16
C ARG A 71 17.00 -11.58 -4.40
N SER A 72 15.95 -10.74 -4.48
CA SER A 72 14.56 -11.23 -4.60
C SER A 72 14.11 -11.50 -6.04
N GLU A 73 14.79 -10.93 -7.04
CA GLU A 73 14.48 -11.14 -8.47
C GLU A 73 14.63 -12.62 -8.88
N MET A 74 15.61 -13.32 -8.31
CA MET A 74 15.86 -14.74 -8.62
C MET A 74 14.84 -15.69 -8.00
N ARG A 75 14.27 -15.35 -6.83
CA ARG A 75 13.30 -16.21 -6.13
C ARG A 75 11.87 -16.07 -6.67
N ASN A 76 11.50 -14.89 -7.18
CA ASN A 76 10.18 -14.67 -7.77
C ASN A 76 10.02 -15.38 -9.14
N PHE A 77 11.13 -15.59 -9.87
CA PHE A 77 11.16 -16.35 -11.12
C PHE A 77 10.75 -17.83 -10.94
N ILE A 78 11.08 -18.44 -9.80
CA ILE A 78 10.80 -19.85 -9.49
C ILE A 78 9.34 -20.06 -9.03
N ARG A 79 8.68 -19.02 -8.51
CA ARG A 79 7.34 -19.13 -7.88
C ARG A 79 6.18 -18.64 -8.77
N GLY A 80 6.45 -18.20 -10.00
CA GLY A 80 5.42 -17.73 -10.92
C GLY A 80 4.68 -16.47 -10.45
N ASP A 81 5.21 -15.77 -9.45
CA ASP A 81 4.62 -14.56 -8.91
C ASP A 81 5.01 -13.39 -9.84
N ARG A 82 4.03 -12.86 -10.57
CA ARG A 82 4.21 -11.80 -11.59
C ARG A 82 4.48 -10.42 -10.97
N GLY A 83 5.29 -10.35 -9.91
CA GLY A 83 5.84 -9.09 -9.45
C GLY A 83 6.99 -8.72 -10.38
N ASN A 84 6.73 -7.92 -11.42
CA ASN A 84 7.80 -7.45 -12.28
C ASN A 84 8.80 -6.69 -11.41
N ALA A 85 10.10 -6.94 -11.60
CA ALA A 85 11.16 -6.16 -10.96
C ALA A 85 11.07 -4.65 -11.29
N LYS A 86 10.27 -4.30 -12.31
CA LYS A 86 10.03 -2.94 -12.80
C LYS A 86 8.76 -2.27 -12.25
N ASP A 87 7.98 -2.94 -11.39
CA ASP A 87 6.80 -2.30 -10.82
C ASP A 87 7.24 -1.13 -9.92
N PRO A 88 6.65 0.07 -10.07
CA PRO A 88 7.06 1.23 -9.30
C PRO A 88 6.83 1.02 -7.80
N THR A 89 7.74 1.53 -6.98
CA THR A 89 7.60 1.52 -5.52
C THR A 89 6.74 2.69 -5.05
N CYS A 90 6.06 2.55 -3.92
CA CYS A 90 5.20 3.61 -3.40
C CYS A 90 5.16 3.72 -1.88
N VAL A 91 4.81 4.89 -1.34
CA VAL A 91 4.53 5.02 0.11
C VAL A 91 3.18 4.39 0.42
N ILE A 92 2.12 4.83 -0.26
CA ILE A 92 0.77 4.29 -0.13
C ILE A 92 0.29 3.74 -1.47
N GLY A 93 -0.08 2.47 -1.50
CA GLY A 93 -0.63 1.80 -2.68
C GLY A 93 -2.11 1.43 -2.49
N PHE A 94 -2.92 1.73 -3.51
CA PHE A 94 -4.29 1.23 -3.62
C PHE A 94 -4.40 0.22 -4.76
N GLY A 95 -4.86 -0.97 -4.41
CA GLY A 95 -5.31 -2.01 -5.33
C GLY A 95 -6.74 -2.43 -5.01
N GLY A 96 -7.55 -2.72 -6.03
CA GLY A 96 -8.93 -3.15 -5.83
C GLY A 96 -9.91 -1.98 -5.75
N VAL A 97 -11.04 -2.13 -5.04
CA VAL A 97 -12.17 -1.18 -5.15
C VAL A 97 -12.72 -0.63 -3.83
N GLN A 98 -12.17 -1.00 -2.67
CA GLN A 98 -12.58 -0.40 -1.40
C GLN A 98 -12.12 1.06 -1.31
N LYS A 99 -13.06 1.98 -1.04
CA LYS A 99 -12.75 3.38 -0.72
C LYS A 99 -12.10 3.50 0.65
N VAL A 100 -11.00 4.23 0.74
CA VAL A 100 -10.30 4.53 1.99
C VAL A 100 -10.07 6.03 2.07
N GLN A 101 -10.53 6.63 3.15
CA GLN A 101 -10.31 8.06 3.38
C GLN A 101 -8.87 8.29 3.84
N ILE A 102 -8.08 8.99 3.01
CA ILE A 102 -6.74 9.49 3.35
C ILE A 102 -6.86 10.91 3.89
N TYR A 103 -6.47 11.14 5.15
CA TYR A 103 -6.70 12.43 5.79
C TYR A 103 -5.54 12.90 6.67
N ARG A 104 -4.97 14.07 6.36
CA ARG A 104 -3.92 14.72 7.18
C ARG A 104 -2.75 13.80 7.55
N ASN A 105 -2.27 12.99 6.61
CA ASN A 105 -1.01 12.26 6.77
C ASN A 105 0.16 13.15 6.34
N VAL A 106 1.30 12.99 7.00
CA VAL A 106 2.57 13.62 6.61
C VAL A 106 3.39 12.57 5.87
N ILE A 107 3.76 12.87 4.63
CA ILE A 107 4.62 12.04 3.79
C ILE A 107 5.79 12.92 3.37
N SER A 108 7.01 12.54 3.75
CA SER A 108 8.20 13.36 3.48
C SER A 108 9.48 12.54 3.43
N ASN A 109 10.39 12.89 2.52
CA ASN A 109 11.73 12.30 2.43
C ASN A 109 11.72 10.77 2.29
N ASN A 110 10.80 10.20 1.51
CA ASN A 110 10.80 8.77 1.20
C ASN A 110 11.44 8.54 -0.17
N ASP A 111 12.24 7.48 -0.32
CA ASP A 111 12.93 7.15 -1.57
C ASP A 111 12.07 6.34 -2.56
N GLN A 112 10.80 6.10 -2.20
CA GLN A 112 9.87 5.40 -3.07
C GLN A 112 9.62 6.22 -4.33
N ASP A 113 9.33 5.55 -5.45
CA ASP A 113 9.14 6.24 -6.73
C ASP A 113 7.90 7.15 -6.72
N TYR A 114 6.91 6.86 -5.86
CA TYR A 114 5.69 7.65 -5.70
C TYR A 114 5.22 7.70 -4.23
N ASP A 115 4.63 8.82 -3.81
CA ASP A 115 3.97 8.89 -2.49
C ASP A 115 2.62 8.15 -2.47
N LEU A 116 1.90 8.20 -3.58
CA LEU A 116 0.58 7.61 -3.72
C LEU A 116 0.42 7.00 -5.10
N ILE A 117 0.08 5.72 -5.16
CA ILE A 117 -0.35 5.06 -6.41
C ILE A 117 -1.73 4.47 -6.18
N ALA A 118 -2.64 4.71 -7.13
CA ALA A 118 -3.95 4.09 -7.12
C ALA A 118 -4.22 3.36 -8.45
N GLY A 119 -4.51 2.07 -8.35
CA GLY A 119 -4.96 1.22 -9.44
C GLY A 119 -6.27 0.54 -9.08
N ILE A 120 -7.36 0.93 -9.75
CA ILE A 120 -8.68 0.34 -9.52
C ILE A 120 -8.88 -0.83 -10.49
N LYS A 121 -9.26 -1.98 -9.95
CA LYS A 121 -9.77 -3.11 -10.75
C LYS A 121 -11.28 -3.24 -10.52
N SER A 122 -12.05 -2.54 -11.33
CA SER A 122 -13.49 -2.40 -11.21
C SER A 122 -14.26 -3.33 -12.16
N ALA A 123 -15.45 -3.77 -11.74
CA ALA A 123 -16.43 -4.38 -12.64
C ALA A 123 -17.35 -3.34 -13.33
N ARG A 124 -17.28 -2.07 -12.90
CA ARG A 124 -18.05 -0.92 -13.42
C ARG A 124 -17.15 0.17 -14.01
N LEU A 125 -17.59 0.76 -15.12
CA LEU A 125 -16.84 1.84 -15.79
C LEU A 125 -16.88 3.19 -15.05
N ASN A 126 -17.86 3.41 -14.17
CA ASN A 126 -18.09 4.68 -13.47
C ASN A 126 -17.82 4.55 -11.96
N ASN A 127 -16.54 4.59 -11.58
CA ASN A 127 -16.14 4.67 -10.18
C ASN A 127 -15.54 6.04 -9.87
N TYR A 128 -16.02 6.67 -8.79
CA TYR A 128 -15.44 7.89 -8.23
C TYR A 128 -14.57 7.52 -7.02
N LEU A 129 -13.29 7.92 -7.08
CA LEU A 129 -12.32 7.79 -5.99
C LEU A 129 -12.50 8.90 -4.95
#